data_AF-A0A9E2E5J5-F1
#
_entry.id   AF-A0A9E2E5J5-F1
#
_cell.length_a   1.000
_cell.length_b   1.000
_cell.length_c   1.000
_cell.angle_alpha   90.00
_cell.angle_beta   90.00
_cell.angle_gamma   90.00
#
_symmetry.space_group_name_H-M   'P 1'
#
loop_
_entity.id
_entity.type
_entity.pdbx_description
1 polymer ?
#
loop_
_entity_poly.entity_id
_entity_poly.type
_entity_poly.pdbx_seq_one_letter_code
_entity_poly.pdbx_strand_id
1 'polypeptide(L)'
;MQSLSEKFKKLAIGIILWQFVDVILHIALGLPEPLRIAASIIIVGWIGATLAGKLRDKFQPVALGAIGAYALLNIIFLFTQNILTTQEVAFMLVVFVTPTLGLSSWLTFRTPLLAE
;
A
#
# COMPACT_ATOMS: atom_id res chain seq x y z
N MET A 1 -11.33 5.43 -24.27
CA MET A 1 -10.87 4.96 -22.94
C MET A 1 -9.99 3.76 -23.16
N GLN A 2 -8.66 3.85 -22.98
CA GLN A 2 -7.84 2.64 -22.91
C GLN A 2 -8.08 1.99 -21.55
N SER A 3 -8.59 0.75 -21.56
CA SER A 3 -8.83 0.00 -20.34
C SER A 3 -7.50 -0.49 -19.78
N LEU A 4 -7.26 -0.27 -18.48
CA LEU A 4 -6.17 -0.92 -17.75
C LEU A 4 -6.17 -2.43 -18.06
N SER A 5 -4.99 -3.01 -18.27
CA SER A 5 -4.90 -4.45 -18.55
C SER A 5 -5.51 -5.27 -17.41
N GLU A 6 -6.14 -6.39 -17.73
CA GLU A 6 -6.77 -7.26 -16.72
C GLU A 6 -5.77 -7.74 -15.65
N LYS A 7 -4.49 -7.91 -16.02
CA LYS A 7 -3.41 -8.25 -15.08
C LYS A 7 -3.16 -7.12 -14.08
N PHE A 8 -3.17 -5.87 -14.54
CA PHE A 8 -2.97 -4.69 -13.70
C PHE A 8 -4.11 -4.53 -12.70
N LYS A 9 -5.36 -4.65 -13.16
CA LYS A 9 -6.54 -4.58 -12.28
C LYS A 9 -6.51 -5.65 -11.20
N LYS A 10 -6.18 -6.90 -11.58
CA LYS A 10 -6.05 -8.02 -10.63
C LYS A 10 -4.98 -7.74 -9.58
N LEU A 11 -3.83 -7.18 -9.97
CA LEU A 11 -2.78 -6.82 -9.02
C LEU A 11 -3.24 -5.72 -8.06
N ALA A 12 -3.84 -4.64 -8.57
CA ALA A 12 -4.36 -3.55 -7.77
C ALA A 12 -5.40 -4.03 -6.74
N ILE A 13 -6.35 -4.87 -7.17
CA ILE A 13 -7.33 -5.50 -6.28
C ILE A 13 -6.62 -6.40 -5.25
N GLY A 14 -5.61 -7.16 -5.66
CA GLY A 14 -4.80 -7.99 -4.77
C GLY A 14 -4.12 -7.18 -3.66
N ILE A 15 -3.53 -6.02 -4.00
CA ILE A 15 -2.93 -5.12 -3.00
C ILE A 15 -3.99 -4.57 -2.04
N ILE A 16 -5.17 -4.19 -2.55
CA ILE A 16 -6.27 -3.71 -1.69
C ILE A 16 -6.71 -4.80 -0.70
N LEU A 17 -6.93 -6.03 -1.17
CA LEU A 17 -7.28 -7.16 -0.32
C LEU A 17 -6.18 -7.45 0.71
N TRP A 18 -4.92 -7.35 0.30
CA TRP A 18 -3.77 -7.51 1.18
C TRP A 18 -3.77 -6.49 2.33
N GLN A 19 -4.10 -5.23 2.05
CA GLN A 19 -4.24 -4.20 3.08
C GLN A 19 -5.40 -4.47 4.06
N PHE A 20 -6.53 -5.00 3.56
CA PHE A 20 -7.63 -5.40 4.44
C PHE A 20 -7.21 -6.53 5.38
N VAL A 21 -6.50 -7.54 4.88
CA VAL A 21 -5.98 -8.64 5.71
C VAL A 21 -5.03 -8.09 6.77
N ASP A 22 -4.11 -7.19 6.40
CA ASP A 22 -3.19 -6.55 7.37
C ASP A 22 -3.96 -5.86 8.50
N VAL A 23 -4.88 -4.97 8.17
CA VAL A 23 -5.66 -4.22 9.17
C VAL A 23 -6.51 -5.15 10.05
N ILE A 24 -7.17 -6.16 9.46
CA ILE A 24 -7.98 -7.11 10.22
C ILE A 24 -7.13 -7.89 11.21
N LEU A 25 -5.93 -8.33 10.82
CA LEU A 25 -5.04 -9.07 11.71
C LEU A 25 -4.60 -8.21 12.91
N HIS A 26 -4.30 -6.93 12.71
CA HIS A 26 -3.92 -6.03 13.81
C HIS A 26 -5.08 -5.80 14.79
N ILE A 27 -6.29 -5.59 14.26
CA ILE A 27 -7.50 -5.46 15.08
C ILE A 27 -7.76 -6.75 15.85
N ALA A 28 -7.67 -7.92 15.19
CA ALA A 28 -7.93 -9.22 15.81
C ALA A 28 -6.90 -9.58 16.89
N LEU A 29 -5.67 -9.11 16.75
CA LEU A 29 -4.60 -9.31 17.74
C LEU A 29 -4.63 -8.26 18.87
N GLY A 30 -5.63 -7.37 18.90
CA GLY A 30 -5.77 -6.36 19.95
C GLY A 30 -4.69 -5.28 19.89
N LEU A 31 -4.11 -5.05 18.71
CA LEU A 31 -3.16 -3.99 18.44
C LEU A 31 -3.89 -2.85 17.72
N PRO A 32 -4.57 -1.93 18.45
CA PRO A 32 -5.16 -0.76 17.82
C PRO A 32 -4.02 0.13 17.33
N GLU A 33 -3.77 0.09 16.02
CA GLU A 33 -2.66 0.78 15.38
C GLU A 33 -3.20 1.83 14.38
N PRO A 34 -3.61 3.02 14.86
CA PRO A 34 -4.13 4.09 14.00
C PRO A 34 -3.21 4.45 12.84
N LEU A 35 -1.89 4.37 13.05
CA LEU A 35 -0.88 4.65 12.02
C LEU A 35 -0.93 3.64 10.87
N ARG A 36 -1.13 2.35 11.16
CA ARG A 36 -1.30 1.33 10.11
C ARG A 36 -2.58 1.53 9.34
N ILE A 37 -3.69 1.75 10.05
CA ILE A 37 -5.00 1.98 9.41
C ILE A 37 -4.91 3.21 8.49
N ALA A 38 -4.29 4.30 8.95
CA ALA A 38 -4.06 5.49 8.15
C ALA A 38 -3.19 5.20 6.91
N ALA A 39 -2.10 4.44 7.08
CA ALA A 39 -1.24 4.04 5.97
C ALA A 39 -2.01 3.20 4.93
N SER A 40 -2.76 2.18 5.38
CA SER A 40 -3.59 1.34 4.52
C SER A 40 -4.66 2.14 3.78
N ILE A 41 -5.31 3.12 4.43
CA ILE A 41 -6.27 4.01 3.78
C ILE A 41 -5.60 4.83 2.67
N ILE A 42 -4.41 5.37 2.92
CA ILE A 42 -3.67 6.17 1.93
C ILE A 42 -3.34 5.33 0.70
N ILE A 43 -2.79 4.13 0.89
CA ILE A 43 -2.37 3.29 -0.25
C ILE A 43 -3.58 2.73 -1.01
N VAL A 44 -4.65 2.32 -0.31
CA VAL A 44 -5.91 1.87 -0.92
C VAL A 44 -6.59 3.01 -1.68
N GLY A 45 -6.62 4.21 -1.10
CA GLY A 45 -7.19 5.39 -1.74
C GLY A 45 -6.48 5.76 -3.04
N TRP A 46 -5.15 5.71 -3.04
CA TRP A 46 -4.33 5.85 -4.24
C TRP A 46 -4.68 4.80 -5.30
N ILE A 47 -4.61 3.50 -4.95
CA ILE A 47 -4.86 2.40 -5.90
C ILE A 47 -6.28 2.44 -6.44
N GLY A 48 -7.27 2.75 -5.60
CA GLY A 48 -8.67 2.90 -5.99
C GLY A 48 -8.86 4.06 -6.99
N ALA A 49 -8.19 5.18 -6.77
CA ALA A 49 -8.21 6.29 -7.72
C ALA A 49 -7.51 5.94 -9.05
N THR A 50 -6.45 5.11 -9.03
CA THR A 50 -5.81 4.57 -10.24
C THR A 50 -6.77 3.67 -11.01
N LEU A 51 -7.45 2.74 -10.33
CA LEU A 51 -8.44 1.84 -10.93
C LEU A 51 -9.64 2.59 -11.54
N ALA A 52 -10.05 3.70 -10.92
CA ALA A 52 -11.12 4.56 -11.42
C ALA A 52 -10.70 5.40 -12.66
N GLY A 53 -9.44 5.29 -13.12
CA GLY A 53 -8.91 6.07 -14.23
C GLY A 53 -8.79 7.57 -13.93
N LYS A 54 -8.92 7.97 -12.66
CA LYS A 54 -8.85 9.38 -12.24
C LYS A 54 -7.43 9.93 -12.23
N LEU A 55 -6.42 9.05 -12.28
CA LEU A 55 -5.02 9.39 -12.20
C LEU A 55 -4.33 8.94 -13.50
N ARG A 56 -4.24 9.86 -14.48
CA ARG A 56 -3.46 9.70 -15.72
C ARG A 56 -1.97 9.97 -15.48
N ASP A 57 -1.14 9.76 -16.50
CA ASP A 57 0.34 9.85 -16.55
C ASP A 57 1.00 11.04 -15.83
N LYS A 58 0.27 12.12 -15.54
CA LYS A 58 0.74 13.28 -14.77
C LYS A 58 0.80 13.08 -13.24
N PHE A 59 0.35 11.93 -12.73
CA PHE A 59 0.18 11.70 -11.29
C PHE A 59 1.20 10.78 -10.64
N GLN A 60 2.29 10.43 -11.33
CA GLN A 60 3.41 9.69 -10.73
C GLN A 60 3.96 10.35 -9.45
N PRO A 61 4.06 11.70 -9.33
CA PRO A 61 4.44 12.34 -8.06
C PRO A 61 3.45 12.09 -6.93
N VAL A 62 2.14 12.03 -7.23
CA VAL A 62 1.10 11.74 -6.24
C VAL A 62 1.15 10.29 -5.79
N ALA A 63 1.42 9.36 -6.73
CA ALA A 63 1.68 7.96 -6.43
C ALA A 63 2.86 7.80 -5.47
N LEU A 64 3.99 8.44 -5.79
CA LEU A 64 5.19 8.43 -4.97
C LEU A 64 4.95 9.08 -3.61
N GLY A 65 4.14 10.14 -3.55
CA GLY A 65 3.70 10.75 -2.30
C GLY A 65 2.89 9.79 -1.44
N ALA A 66 1.93 9.06 -2.02
CA ALA A 66 1.12 8.08 -1.29
C ALA A 66 1.96 6.88 -0.81
N ILE A 67 2.84 6.35 -1.66
CA ILE A 67 3.77 5.26 -1.30
C ILE A 67 4.75 5.74 -0.21
N GLY A 68 5.27 6.96 -0.34
CA GLY A 68 6.18 7.57 0.64
C GLY A 68 5.50 7.81 1.98
N ALA A 69 4.26 8.33 1.98
CA ALA A 69 3.46 8.48 3.18
C ALA A 69 3.15 7.14 3.84
N TYR A 70 2.79 6.12 3.05
CA TYR A 70 2.63 4.74 3.52
C TYR A 70 3.92 4.23 4.19
N ALA A 71 5.07 4.39 3.53
CA ALA A 71 6.37 3.98 4.08
C ALA A 71 6.69 4.70 5.39
N LEU A 72 6.53 6.04 5.41
CA LEU A 72 6.84 6.88 6.56
C LEU A 72 5.97 6.52 7.76
N LEU A 73 4.65 6.35 7.58
CA LEU A 73 3.74 5.97 8.65
C LEU A 73 4.09 4.59 9.23
N ASN A 74 4.48 3.63 8.38
CA ASN A 74 4.94 2.32 8.85
C ASN A 74 6.29 2.40 9.58
N ILE A 75 7.20 3.28 9.17
CA ILE A 75 8.46 3.55 9.88
C ILE A 75 8.21 4.25 11.22
N ILE A 76 7.30 5.21 11.29
CA ILE A 76 6.93 5.86 12.55
C ILE A 76 6.30 4.84 13.50
N PHE A 77 5.37 4.04 13.00
CA PHE A 77 4.76 2.94 13.75
C PHE A 77 5.83 2.04 14.39
N LEU A 78 6.85 1.70 13.62
CA LEU A 78 7.97 0.92 14.11
C LEU A 78 8.72 1.55 15.28
N PHE A 79 9.05 2.84 15.18
CA PHE A 79 9.69 3.56 16.28
C PHE A 79 8.79 3.63 17.52
N THR A 80 7.46 3.68 17.35
CA THR A 80 6.53 3.69 18.48
C THR A 80 6.37 2.34 19.19
N GLN A 81 6.55 1.22 18.47
CA GLN A 81 6.38 -0.14 19.02
C GLN A 81 7.69 -0.80 19.48
N ASN A 82 8.81 -0.07 19.50
CA ASN A 82 10.13 -0.62 19.87
C ASN A 82 10.51 -1.87 19.02
N ILE A 83 10.72 -1.66 17.71
CA ILE A 83 11.22 -2.62 16.68
C ILE A 83 12.03 -3.83 17.18
N LEU A 84 12.89 -3.61 18.19
CA LEU A 84 13.97 -4.51 18.55
C LEU A 84 13.59 -5.59 19.56
N THR A 85 12.37 -5.61 20.11
CA THR A 85 12.01 -6.55 21.19
C THR A 85 10.97 -7.60 20.83
N THR A 86 10.17 -7.44 19.77
CA THR A 86 9.10 -8.39 19.42
C THR A 86 9.18 -8.90 17.97
N GLN A 87 9.40 -10.20 17.83
CA GLN A 87 9.54 -10.89 16.54
C GLN A 87 8.28 -10.77 15.67
N GLU A 88 7.11 -10.58 16.27
CA GLU A 88 5.82 -10.44 15.58
C GLU A 88 5.74 -9.14 14.77
N VAL A 89 6.18 -8.02 15.34
CA VAL A 89 6.17 -6.70 14.67
C VAL A 89 7.10 -6.72 13.46
N ALA A 90 8.28 -7.32 13.60
CA ALA A 90 9.24 -7.49 12.51
C ALA A 90 8.68 -8.39 11.39
N PHE A 91 8.04 -9.51 11.75
CA PHE A 91 7.40 -10.42 10.80
C PHE A 91 6.32 -9.72 10.00
N MET A 92 5.41 -9.00 10.67
CA MET A 92 4.33 -8.27 10.02
C MET A 92 4.88 -7.21 9.05
N LEU A 93 6.05 -6.64 9.31
CA LEU A 93 6.64 -5.67 8.41
C LEU A 93 7.15 -6.28 7.12
N VAL A 94 7.91 -7.36 7.25
CA VAL A 94 8.48 -8.07 6.11
C VAL A 94 7.36 -8.66 5.25
N VAL A 95 6.29 -9.13 5.89
CA VAL A 95 5.17 -9.77 5.20
C VAL A 95 4.23 -8.74 4.60
N PHE A 96 3.81 -7.70 5.34
CA PHE A 96 2.78 -6.78 4.86
C PHE A 96 3.34 -5.52 4.19
N VAL A 97 4.31 -4.87 4.82
CA VAL A 97 4.81 -3.56 4.38
C VAL A 97 5.74 -3.68 3.17
N THR A 98 6.71 -4.59 3.21
CA THR A 98 7.68 -4.75 2.12
C THR A 98 7.03 -5.13 0.77
N PRO A 99 6.11 -6.11 0.71
CA PRO A 99 5.44 -6.45 -0.55
C PRO A 99 4.51 -5.34 -1.02
N THR A 100 3.83 -4.64 -0.11
CA THR A 100 2.98 -3.49 -0.49
C THR A 100 3.81 -2.40 -1.14
N LEU A 101 4.97 -2.07 -0.58
CA LEU A 101 5.89 -1.10 -1.17
C LEU A 101 6.38 -1.53 -2.54
N GLY A 102 6.86 -2.76 -2.67
CA GLY A 102 7.36 -3.30 -3.93
C GLY A 102 6.29 -3.33 -5.02
N LEU A 103 5.12 -3.89 -4.72
CA LEU A 103 4.02 -4.02 -5.66
C LEU A 103 3.40 -2.68 -6.05
N SER A 104 3.21 -1.77 -5.09
CA SER A 104 2.66 -0.43 -5.36
C SER A 104 3.63 0.43 -6.17
N SER A 105 4.94 0.31 -5.91
CA SER A 105 5.97 0.99 -6.69
C SER A 105 6.02 0.42 -8.10
N TRP A 106 6.05 -0.91 -8.24
CA TRP A 106 6.02 -1.56 -9.55
C TRP A 106 4.78 -1.16 -10.36
N LEU A 107 3.62 -1.15 -9.72
CA LEU A 107 2.36 -0.70 -10.31
C LEU A 107 2.48 0.74 -10.81
N THR A 108 3.02 1.64 -9.99
CA THR A 108 3.24 3.05 -10.34
C THR A 108 4.15 3.23 -11.56
N PHE A 109 5.30 2.55 -11.61
CA PHE A 109 6.24 2.69 -12.73
C PHE A 109 5.81 1.96 -14.01
N ARG A 110 4.89 0.99 -13.90
CA ARG A 110 4.30 0.30 -15.07
C ARG A 110 3.02 0.93 -15.59
N THR A 111 2.39 1.84 -14.84
CA THR A 111 1.14 2.50 -15.27
C THR A 111 1.32 3.31 -16.57
N PRO A 112 2.38 4.11 -16.75
CA PRO A 112 2.57 4.89 -17.99
C PRO A 112 2.77 4.00 -19.23
N LEU A 113 3.40 2.82 -19.06
CA LEU A 113 3.67 1.87 -20.15
C LEU A 113 2.46 1.07 -20.62
N LEU A 114 1.33 1.15 -19.90
CA LEU A 114 0.08 0.45 -20.23
C LEU A 114 -0.99 1.40 -20.79
N ALA A 115 -0.68 2.70 -20.87
CA ALA A 115 -1.55 3.74 -21.40
C ALA A 115 -1.20 4.13 -22.85
N GLU A 116 -0.22 3.46 -23.47
CA GLU A 116 0.11 3.51 -24.90
C GLU A 116 -0.59 2.36 -25.64
#